data_AF-A0AAQ4QW52-F1
#
_entry.id   AF-A0AAQ4QW52-F1
#
_cell.length_a   1.000
_cell.length_b   1.000
_cell.length_c   1.000
_cell.angle_alpha   90.00
_cell.angle_beta   90.00
_cell.angle_gamma   90.00
#
_symmetry.space_group_name_H-M   'P 1'
#
loop_
_entity.id
_entity.type
_entity.pdbx_description
1 polymer ?
#
loop_
_entity_poly.entity_id
_entity_poly.type
_entity_poly.pdbx_seq_one_letter_code
_entity_poly.pdbx_strand_id
1 'polypeptide(L)'
;MLYKYFKMWTFILIGLNIISMVYGYASGYFPQACGTMLPLHGADPQTSKPPYEVSYQQGHVRDPITVCLSSPTGKDFMGFMLKALDTSKEEGPPLGKFTLLDSGLDQLLTCSGSGGSVVSHKNNRRKTRICVNWTAPQDAGASTTFRATFSETYKTFWTKVDAILPPPTPIPSTLPSTQPSTATSTQPSTATSAQPSTATSAPSSTQPGLFLLICLQKAGTVKMNVVLFLGVLKMELSNIFLTALSDGPFSRHLNKVSQTFFVVLCGVVETSALALFCLANPINVSLVALVSVAIVFNIIELVIVCLPIGPSHELKEISDHVVKVSSFIHQTFTTAAIFVGILEVDKHKGTRTDSRILKVMVAFTVLLLLFEMWVFLSSTQRKAMLRRKTGCPANRERGRPRGKQKKLGAAKGIVIAVSVIFIVAFLCFGVTVAVMILGCHQEQGCA
;
A
#
# COMPACT_ATOMS: atom_id res chain seq x y z
N MET A 1 22.31 14.38 26.00
CA MET A 1 21.72 13.16 25.38
C MET A 1 20.73 13.45 24.24
N LEU A 2 19.75 14.37 24.39
CA LEU A 2 18.65 14.59 23.42
C LEU A 2 19.05 14.55 21.93
N TYR A 3 20.17 15.16 21.52
CA TYR A 3 20.62 15.18 20.12
C TYR A 3 20.76 13.77 19.48
N LYS A 4 21.20 12.75 20.22
CA LYS A 4 21.22 11.36 19.70
C LYS A 4 19.80 10.83 19.45
N TYR A 5 18.86 11.10 20.36
CA TYR A 5 17.47 10.67 20.22
C TYR A 5 16.74 11.42 19.11
N PHE A 6 16.96 12.73 18.98
CA PHE A 6 16.43 13.52 17.87
C PHE A 6 16.92 12.96 16.53
N LYS A 7 18.23 12.77 16.37
CA LYS A 7 18.83 12.16 15.17
C LYS A 7 18.28 10.76 14.86
N MET A 8 18.04 9.93 15.89
CA MET A 8 17.42 8.61 15.72
C MET A 8 15.95 8.70 15.28
N TRP A 9 15.18 9.61 15.87
CA TRP A 9 13.81 9.92 15.44
C TRP A 9 13.77 10.44 14.00
N THR A 10 14.68 11.33 13.61
CA THR A 10 14.81 11.81 12.23
C THR A 10 15.07 10.65 11.27
N PHE A 11 15.94 9.69 11.60
CA PHE A 11 16.16 8.51 10.76
C PHE A 11 14.94 7.59 10.67
N ILE A 12 14.18 7.39 11.76
CA ILE A 12 12.94 6.60 11.74
C ILE A 12 11.87 7.28 10.87
N LEU A 13 11.69 8.60 11.01
CA LEU A 13 10.75 9.39 10.20
C LEU A 13 11.16 9.46 8.73
N ILE A 14 12.47 9.55 8.43
CA ILE A 14 13.01 9.42 7.06
C ILE A 14 12.72 8.03 6.51
N GLY A 15 12.92 6.96 7.29
CA GLY A 15 12.57 5.58 6.89
C GLY A 15 11.09 5.43 6.53
N LEU A 16 10.19 6.02 7.34
CA LEU A 16 8.75 6.06 7.07
C LEU A 16 8.40 6.82 5.78
N ASN A 17 9.12 7.91 5.48
CA ASN A 17 8.98 8.64 4.22
C ASN A 17 9.54 7.84 3.01
N ILE A 18 10.64 7.10 3.17
CA ILE A 18 11.20 6.26 2.10
C ILE A 18 10.25 5.10 1.73
N ILE A 19 9.55 4.51 2.70
CA ILE A 19 8.51 3.49 2.41
C ILE A 19 7.36 4.08 1.56
N SER A 20 7.11 5.39 1.68
CA SER A 20 6.10 6.10 0.87
C SER A 20 6.51 6.34 -0.60
N MET A 21 7.72 5.95 -1.02
CA MET A 21 8.20 6.06 -2.41
C MET A 21 8.07 4.77 -3.24
N VAL A 22 7.59 3.66 -2.67
CA VAL A 22 7.50 2.35 -3.38
C VAL A 22 6.26 2.24 -4.28
N TYR A 23 6.06 3.21 -5.16
CA TYR A 23 4.93 3.31 -6.11
C TYR A 23 5.10 2.44 -7.38
N GLY A 24 5.46 1.16 -7.21
CA GLY A 24 5.63 0.19 -8.31
C GLY A 24 4.31 -0.30 -8.95
N TYR A 25 3.40 0.60 -9.31
CA TYR A 25 2.05 0.24 -9.77
C TYR A 25 2.06 -0.66 -11.01
N ALA A 26 1.49 -1.86 -10.89
CA ALA A 26 1.27 -2.80 -12.00
C ALA A 26 0.16 -2.37 -12.99
N SER A 27 -0.27 -1.11 -12.96
CA SER A 27 -1.29 -0.51 -13.82
C SER A 27 -0.78 0.81 -14.36
N GLY A 28 -0.90 1.04 -15.67
CA GLY A 28 -0.41 2.23 -16.36
C GLY A 28 -1.26 3.49 -16.16
N TYR A 29 -2.12 3.54 -15.13
CA TYR A 29 -2.95 4.72 -14.86
C TYR A 29 -2.08 5.82 -14.22
N PHE A 30 -1.32 6.53 -15.06
CA PHE A 30 -0.37 7.54 -14.64
C PHE A 30 -0.43 8.78 -15.56
N PRO A 31 -1.45 9.66 -15.40
CA PRO A 31 -1.67 10.82 -16.26
C PRO A 31 -0.49 11.80 -16.35
N GLN A 32 0.39 11.82 -15.35
CA GLN A 32 1.58 12.67 -15.31
C GLN A 32 2.56 12.37 -16.46
N ALA A 33 2.55 11.16 -17.02
CA ALA A 33 3.42 10.78 -18.14
C ALA A 33 2.80 10.99 -19.54
N CYS A 34 1.57 11.53 -19.67
CA CYS A 34 0.97 11.73 -21.01
C CYS A 34 1.79 12.65 -21.93
N GLY A 35 2.56 13.57 -21.36
CA GLY A 35 3.52 14.41 -22.09
C GLY A 35 4.69 13.59 -22.61
N THR A 36 5.55 13.15 -21.69
CA THR A 36 6.82 12.47 -21.97
C THR A 36 6.69 11.07 -22.57
N MET A 37 5.55 10.39 -22.37
CA MET A 37 5.32 8.97 -22.64
C MET A 37 6.28 8.02 -21.90
N LEU A 38 7.05 8.50 -20.92
CA LEU A 38 8.06 7.70 -20.21
C LEU A 38 7.46 6.91 -19.04
N PRO A 39 7.83 5.63 -18.85
CA PRO A 39 7.61 4.94 -17.58
C PRO A 39 8.59 5.48 -16.54
N LEU A 40 8.09 6.14 -15.50
CA LEU A 40 8.94 6.66 -14.41
C LEU A 40 9.40 5.52 -13.50
N HIS A 41 10.40 4.77 -13.96
CA HIS A 41 10.95 3.57 -13.31
C HIS A 41 12.46 3.64 -13.04
N GLY A 42 13.07 4.84 -13.20
CA GLY A 42 14.48 5.07 -12.89
C GLY A 42 15.46 4.31 -13.81
N ALA A 43 15.09 4.14 -15.07
CA ALA A 43 15.89 3.52 -16.11
C ALA A 43 15.66 4.25 -17.44
N ASP A 44 16.64 4.20 -18.34
CA ASP A 44 16.60 4.87 -19.64
C ASP A 44 16.00 3.97 -20.74
N PRO A 45 15.37 4.56 -21.79
CA PRO A 45 14.85 3.80 -22.91
C PRO A 45 15.96 3.04 -23.65
N GLN A 46 15.62 1.84 -24.12
CA GLN A 46 16.53 1.00 -24.88
C GLN A 46 16.82 1.60 -26.27
N THR A 47 18.10 1.66 -26.62
CA THR A 47 18.58 2.18 -27.92
C THR A 47 18.58 1.15 -29.05
N SER A 48 18.34 -0.12 -28.74
CA SER A 48 18.17 -1.18 -29.73
C SER A 48 16.85 -1.05 -30.48
N LYS A 49 16.74 -1.63 -31.69
CA LYS A 49 15.47 -1.70 -32.42
C LYS A 49 14.39 -2.37 -31.54
N PRO A 50 13.19 -1.79 -31.39
CA PRO A 50 12.12 -2.41 -30.62
C PRO A 50 11.69 -3.76 -31.24
N PRO A 51 11.38 -4.78 -30.42
CA PRO A 51 10.80 -6.04 -30.88
C PRO A 51 9.28 -5.96 -31.14
N TYR A 52 8.73 -4.74 -31.10
CA TYR A 52 7.31 -4.37 -31.16
C TYR A 52 7.05 -3.32 -32.24
N GLU A 53 5.80 -3.23 -32.67
CA GLU A 53 5.35 -2.29 -33.71
C GLU A 53 4.00 -1.63 -33.35
N VAL A 54 3.70 -0.52 -34.02
CA VAL A 54 2.35 0.04 -34.11
C VAL A 54 1.84 -0.21 -35.53
N SER A 55 0.62 -0.70 -35.65
CA SER A 55 -0.08 -0.88 -36.93
C SER A 55 -1.48 -0.26 -36.85
N TYR A 56 -2.08 0.06 -38.00
CA TYR A 56 -3.45 0.57 -38.05
C TYR A 56 -4.22 -0.04 -39.23
N GLN A 57 -5.54 -0.09 -39.09
CA GLN A 57 -6.49 -0.55 -40.10
C GLN A 57 -7.59 0.50 -40.25
N GLN A 58 -7.77 0.98 -41.48
CA GLN A 58 -8.77 1.99 -41.83
C GLN A 58 -10.03 1.29 -42.36
N GLY A 59 -11.19 1.64 -41.81
CA GLY A 59 -12.50 1.19 -42.32
C GLY A 59 -12.98 2.02 -43.51
N HIS A 60 -14.29 2.11 -43.68
CA HIS A 60 -14.90 3.02 -44.64
C HIS A 60 -14.72 4.49 -44.21
N VAL A 61 -15.07 5.41 -45.11
CA VAL A 61 -14.97 6.85 -44.84
C VAL A 61 -15.89 7.21 -43.66
N ARG A 62 -15.30 7.75 -42.58
CA ARG A 62 -15.89 8.07 -41.26
C ARG A 62 -15.96 6.92 -40.23
N ASP A 63 -15.51 5.71 -40.56
CA ASP A 63 -15.34 4.66 -39.53
C ASP A 63 -14.19 5.00 -38.56
N PRO A 64 -14.25 4.59 -37.28
CA PRO A 64 -13.10 4.65 -36.37
C PRO A 64 -11.93 3.79 -36.88
N ILE A 65 -10.71 4.32 -36.79
CA ILE A 65 -9.50 3.59 -37.21
C ILE A 65 -9.10 2.64 -36.09
N THR A 66 -8.95 1.35 -36.39
CA THR A 66 -8.44 0.38 -35.41
C THR A 66 -6.91 0.46 -35.39
N VAL A 67 -6.35 0.88 -34.26
CA VAL A 67 -4.91 0.95 -34.00
C VAL A 67 -4.50 -0.23 -33.14
N CYS A 68 -3.48 -0.97 -33.57
CA CYS A 68 -3.00 -2.17 -32.90
C CYS A 68 -1.52 -2.04 -32.50
N LEU A 69 -1.22 -2.54 -31.31
CA LEU A 69 0.13 -2.72 -30.78
C LEU A 69 0.46 -4.21 -30.88
N SER A 70 1.52 -4.58 -31.61
CA SER A 70 1.87 -5.98 -31.89
C SER A 70 3.33 -6.30 -31.60
N SER A 71 3.61 -7.59 -31.37
CA SER A 71 4.96 -8.15 -31.30
C SER A 71 5.19 -9.16 -32.42
N PRO A 72 5.77 -8.75 -33.56
CA PRO A 72 6.11 -9.66 -34.66
C PRO A 72 7.09 -10.77 -34.27
N THR A 73 7.87 -10.53 -33.22
CA THR A 73 8.88 -11.47 -32.69
C THR A 73 8.32 -12.50 -31.70
N GLY A 74 7.03 -12.40 -31.34
CA GLY A 74 6.41 -13.25 -30.32
C GLY A 74 6.80 -12.93 -28.87
N LYS A 75 7.69 -11.95 -28.64
CA LYS A 75 8.02 -11.46 -27.29
C LYS A 75 6.83 -10.76 -26.64
N ASP A 76 6.54 -11.03 -25.38
CA ASP A 76 5.51 -10.29 -24.64
C ASP A 76 5.95 -8.88 -24.27
N PHE A 77 5.03 -7.91 -24.34
CA PHE A 77 5.08 -6.70 -23.53
C PHE A 77 4.17 -6.82 -22.30
N MET A 78 4.59 -6.27 -21.16
CA MET A 78 3.78 -6.19 -19.94
C MET A 78 3.06 -4.84 -19.84
N GLY A 79 3.79 -3.76 -20.14
CA GLY A 79 3.28 -2.39 -20.12
C GLY A 79 3.25 -1.77 -21.51
N PHE A 80 2.29 -0.87 -21.73
CA PHE A 80 2.29 0.05 -22.87
C PHE A 80 1.63 1.38 -22.51
N MET A 81 1.90 2.40 -23.35
CA MET A 81 1.19 3.67 -23.43
C MET A 81 1.12 4.09 -24.91
N LEU A 82 -0.04 4.57 -25.38
CA LEU A 82 -0.31 4.93 -26.78
C LEU A 82 -1.03 6.28 -26.87
N LYS A 83 -0.49 7.22 -27.65
CA LYS A 83 -1.16 8.48 -28.02
C LYS A 83 -1.13 8.72 -29.52
N ALA A 84 -2.13 9.42 -30.04
CA ALA A 84 -2.06 10.05 -31.35
C ALA A 84 -1.56 11.50 -31.19
N LEU A 85 -0.74 11.99 -32.12
CA LEU A 85 -0.29 13.38 -32.15
C LEU A 85 -0.19 13.89 -33.60
N ASP A 86 -0.04 15.21 -33.72
CA ASP A 86 0.22 15.90 -34.99
C ASP A 86 1.62 15.55 -35.51
N THR A 87 1.72 15.05 -36.74
CA THR A 87 3.01 14.64 -37.34
C THR A 87 3.95 15.83 -37.59
N SER A 88 3.44 17.07 -37.60
CA SER A 88 4.27 18.28 -37.68
C SER A 88 4.99 18.64 -36.37
N LYS A 89 4.73 17.89 -35.27
CA LYS A 89 5.25 18.20 -33.93
C LYS A 89 5.96 16.99 -33.35
N GLU A 90 7.21 17.14 -32.91
CA GLU A 90 7.90 16.03 -32.24
C GLU A 90 7.25 15.69 -30.90
N GLU A 91 6.80 16.70 -30.15
CA GLU A 91 5.99 16.55 -28.93
C GLU A 91 4.79 17.49 -28.95
N GLY A 92 3.71 17.09 -28.28
CA GLY A 92 2.47 17.86 -28.25
C GLY A 92 1.35 17.21 -27.44
N PRO A 93 0.21 17.90 -27.30
CA PRO A 93 -0.99 17.35 -26.69
C PRO A 93 -1.55 16.20 -27.55
N PRO A 94 -2.19 15.19 -26.92
CA PRO A 94 -2.78 14.07 -27.64
C PRO A 94 -4.00 14.50 -28.49
N LEU A 95 -4.13 13.92 -29.68
CA LEU A 95 -5.21 14.20 -30.64
C LEU A 95 -6.29 13.12 -30.70
N GLY A 96 -7.53 13.55 -30.97
CA GLY A 96 -8.67 12.65 -31.11
C GLY A 96 -9.06 11.95 -29.80
N LYS A 97 -9.79 10.84 -29.92
CA LYS A 97 -10.22 10.02 -28.78
C LYS A 97 -10.12 8.53 -29.11
N PHE A 98 -9.68 7.75 -28.13
CA PHE A 98 -9.65 6.29 -28.19
C PHE A 98 -10.88 5.67 -27.54
N THR A 99 -11.33 4.55 -28.10
CA THR A 99 -12.36 3.65 -27.56
C THR A 99 -11.76 2.26 -27.39
N LEU A 100 -11.92 1.69 -26.20
CA LEU A 100 -11.34 0.39 -25.83
C LEU A 100 -12.07 -0.77 -26.53
N LEU A 101 -11.33 -1.82 -26.92
CA LEU A 101 -11.90 -3.06 -27.45
C LEU A 101 -11.86 -4.20 -26.41
N ASP A 102 -10.84 -4.27 -25.54
CA ASP A 102 -10.80 -5.19 -24.39
C ASP A 102 -10.46 -4.48 -23.08
N SER A 103 -11.52 -3.99 -22.43
CA SER A 103 -11.47 -3.39 -21.10
C SER A 103 -10.94 -4.31 -19.98
N GLY A 104 -10.59 -5.57 -20.26
CA GLY A 104 -9.84 -6.46 -19.37
C GLY A 104 -8.34 -6.20 -19.34
N LEU A 105 -7.75 -5.68 -20.43
CA LEU A 105 -6.29 -5.50 -20.58
C LEU A 105 -5.86 -4.04 -20.75
N ASP A 106 -6.72 -3.18 -21.30
CA ASP A 106 -6.46 -1.77 -21.57
C ASP A 106 -7.30 -0.82 -20.69
N GLN A 107 -6.91 0.45 -20.64
CA GLN A 107 -7.66 1.53 -19.99
C GLN A 107 -7.36 2.89 -20.62
N LEU A 108 -8.35 3.78 -20.60
CA LEU A 108 -8.22 5.17 -21.02
C LEU A 108 -7.61 6.04 -19.91
N LEU A 109 -6.74 6.97 -20.32
CA LEU A 109 -6.24 8.05 -19.48
C LEU A 109 -7.00 9.35 -19.78
N THR A 110 -7.05 10.23 -18.78
CA THR A 110 -7.47 11.63 -18.93
C THR A 110 -6.24 12.51 -18.83
N CYS A 111 -5.80 13.03 -19.97
CA CYS A 111 -4.60 13.85 -20.11
C CYS A 111 -5.01 15.29 -20.45
N SER A 112 -4.47 16.29 -19.76
CA SER A 112 -4.75 17.72 -20.02
C SER A 112 -6.25 18.04 -20.15
N GLY A 113 -7.06 17.51 -19.22
CA GLY A 113 -8.54 17.63 -19.22
C GLY A 113 -9.27 16.76 -20.27
N SER A 114 -8.58 16.24 -21.29
CA SER A 114 -9.16 15.46 -22.38
C SER A 114 -9.23 13.97 -22.03
N GLY A 115 -10.40 13.51 -21.60
CA GLY A 115 -10.66 12.09 -21.32
C GLY A 115 -10.65 11.21 -22.58
N GLY A 116 -9.97 10.07 -22.51
CA GLY A 116 -9.86 9.13 -23.64
C GLY A 116 -8.79 9.49 -24.67
N SER A 117 -7.90 10.44 -24.37
CA SER A 117 -6.90 10.94 -25.33
C SER A 117 -5.61 10.09 -25.40
N VAL A 118 -5.34 9.26 -24.39
CA VAL A 118 -4.20 8.32 -24.35
C VAL A 118 -4.69 6.97 -23.80
N VAL A 119 -4.16 5.87 -24.32
CA VAL A 119 -4.44 4.50 -23.82
C VAL A 119 -3.24 3.99 -23.04
N SER A 120 -3.49 3.21 -21.99
CA SER A 120 -2.46 2.49 -21.23
C SER A 120 -2.88 1.06 -20.89
N HIS A 121 -1.93 0.25 -20.47
CA HIS A 121 -2.18 -1.07 -19.90
C HIS A 121 -2.89 -0.98 -18.54
N LYS A 122 -3.93 -1.80 -18.33
CA LYS A 122 -4.70 -1.88 -17.06
C LYS A 122 -4.06 -2.76 -16.00
N ASN A 123 -3.19 -3.66 -16.43
CA ASN A 123 -2.47 -4.63 -15.61
C ASN A 123 -1.18 -5.07 -16.32
N ASN A 124 -0.23 -5.62 -15.57
CA ASN A 124 1.05 -6.13 -16.06
C ASN A 124 1.00 -7.55 -16.66
N ARG A 125 -0.18 -8.06 -17.06
CA ARG A 125 -0.25 -9.34 -17.79
C ARG A 125 0.58 -9.25 -19.07
N ARG A 126 1.19 -10.37 -19.45
CA ARG A 126 1.86 -10.58 -20.73
C ARG A 126 0.89 -10.37 -21.90
N LYS A 127 1.32 -9.66 -22.94
CA LYS A 127 0.54 -9.29 -24.13
C LYS A 127 1.44 -9.44 -25.36
N THR A 128 0.95 -10.12 -26.39
CA THR A 128 1.57 -10.13 -27.74
C THR A 128 0.85 -9.18 -28.70
N ARG A 129 -0.43 -8.87 -28.44
CA ARG A 129 -1.23 -7.93 -29.23
C ARG A 129 -2.29 -7.23 -28.36
N ILE A 130 -2.53 -5.94 -28.63
CA ILE A 130 -3.66 -5.13 -28.15
C ILE A 130 -4.19 -4.32 -29.33
N CYS A 131 -5.50 -4.05 -29.39
CA CYS A 131 -6.06 -3.11 -30.37
C CYS A 131 -7.10 -2.20 -29.70
N VAL A 132 -7.21 -0.97 -30.19
CA VAL A 132 -8.19 0.05 -29.78
C VAL A 132 -8.72 0.78 -31.01
N ASN A 133 -9.92 1.32 -30.94
CA ASN A 133 -10.42 2.22 -31.99
C ASN A 133 -10.03 3.65 -31.68
N TRP A 134 -9.71 4.45 -32.70
CA TRP A 134 -9.42 5.88 -32.60
C TRP A 134 -10.34 6.68 -33.53
N THR A 135 -10.84 7.80 -33.02
CA THR A 135 -11.66 8.76 -33.74
C THR A 135 -10.92 10.10 -33.80
N ALA A 136 -10.72 10.59 -35.02
CA ALA A 136 -10.12 11.90 -35.27
C ALA A 136 -10.96 13.06 -34.69
N PRO A 137 -10.34 14.21 -34.34
CA PRO A 137 -11.09 15.43 -34.08
C PRO A 137 -11.78 15.93 -35.38
N GLN A 138 -12.81 16.77 -35.26
CA GLN A 138 -13.60 17.21 -36.42
C GLN A 138 -12.76 18.03 -37.43
N ASP A 139 -11.76 18.76 -36.95
CA ASP A 139 -10.90 19.65 -37.74
C ASP A 139 -9.59 18.99 -38.23
N ALA A 140 -9.58 17.66 -38.39
CA ALA A 140 -8.38 16.86 -38.67
C ALA A 140 -7.83 16.97 -40.12
N GLY A 141 -7.35 18.17 -40.51
CA GLY A 141 -6.65 18.39 -41.77
C GLY A 141 -5.17 17.97 -41.79
N ALA A 142 -4.63 17.48 -40.69
CA ALA A 142 -3.20 17.16 -40.52
C ALA A 142 -2.91 15.65 -40.49
N SER A 143 -1.71 15.27 -40.94
CA SER A 143 -1.20 13.91 -40.78
C SER A 143 -1.09 13.55 -39.30
N THR A 144 -1.53 12.36 -38.92
CA THR A 144 -1.55 11.89 -37.52
C THR A 144 -0.49 10.81 -37.30
N THR A 145 0.34 10.95 -36.28
CA THR A 145 1.27 9.91 -35.84
C THR A 145 0.72 9.20 -34.61
N PHE A 146 0.56 7.88 -34.69
CA PHE A 146 0.29 7.01 -33.54
C PHE A 146 1.61 6.63 -32.89
N ARG A 147 1.91 7.19 -31.72
CA ARG A 147 3.15 6.95 -30.96
C ARG A 147 2.89 6.08 -29.75
N ALA A 148 3.64 4.98 -29.67
CA ALA A 148 3.64 4.05 -28.55
C ALA A 148 4.94 4.07 -27.75
N THR A 149 4.82 3.68 -26.49
CA THR A 149 5.90 3.24 -25.62
C THR A 149 5.57 1.84 -25.11
N PHE A 150 6.54 0.92 -25.18
CA PHE A 150 6.40 -0.49 -24.84
C PHE A 150 7.35 -0.86 -23.69
N SER A 151 6.86 -1.58 -22.69
CA SER A 151 7.66 -2.12 -21.57
C SER A 151 7.60 -3.65 -21.59
N GLU A 152 8.76 -4.27 -21.84
CA GLU A 152 8.97 -5.72 -21.69
C GLU A 152 9.12 -6.10 -20.22
N THR A 153 9.84 -5.27 -19.46
CA THR A 153 10.05 -5.41 -18.01
C THR A 153 9.99 -4.04 -17.32
N TYR A 154 10.08 -4.01 -15.99
CA TYR A 154 10.18 -2.77 -15.20
C TYR A 154 11.35 -1.86 -15.61
N LYS A 155 12.46 -2.42 -16.14
CA LYS A 155 13.63 -1.64 -16.61
C LYS A 155 13.84 -1.67 -18.12
N THR A 156 13.21 -2.60 -18.84
CA THR A 156 13.41 -2.79 -20.28
C THR A 156 12.21 -2.23 -21.05
N PHE A 157 12.39 -1.07 -21.68
CA PHE A 157 11.32 -0.40 -22.43
C PHE A 157 11.85 0.40 -23.64
N TRP A 158 10.99 0.59 -24.64
CA TRP A 158 11.26 1.36 -25.87
C TRP A 158 10.21 2.45 -26.03
N THR A 159 10.63 3.63 -26.50
CA THR A 159 9.81 4.83 -26.68
C THR A 159 9.82 5.27 -28.15
N LYS A 160 8.96 6.24 -28.52
CA LYS A 160 8.85 6.78 -29.90
C LYS A 160 8.69 5.68 -30.98
N VAL A 161 7.93 4.62 -30.66
CA VAL A 161 7.58 3.57 -31.63
C VAL A 161 6.33 4.04 -32.38
N ASP A 162 6.51 4.47 -33.63
CA ASP A 162 5.55 5.30 -34.34
C ASP A 162 4.95 4.61 -35.59
N ALA A 163 3.68 4.92 -35.89
CA ALA A 163 3.05 4.67 -37.18
C ALA A 163 2.35 5.94 -37.69
N ILE A 164 2.60 6.32 -38.94
CA ILE A 164 2.12 7.57 -39.53
C ILE A 164 0.88 7.29 -40.40
N LEU A 165 -0.22 7.95 -40.09
CA LEU A 165 -1.41 8.04 -40.92
C LEU A 165 -1.28 9.30 -41.82
N PRO A 166 -1.20 9.15 -43.16
CA PRO A 166 -1.17 10.28 -44.07
C PRO A 166 -2.50 11.06 -44.03
N PRO A 167 -2.51 12.36 -44.39
CA PRO A 167 -3.72 13.15 -44.43
C PRO A 167 -4.61 12.73 -45.63
N PRO A 168 -5.93 12.94 -45.57
CA PRO A 168 -6.75 12.92 -46.78
C PRO A 168 -6.27 14.03 -47.73
N THR A 169 -6.22 13.76 -49.04
CA THR A 169 -5.52 14.62 -50.01
C THR A 169 -6.37 15.79 -50.52
N PRO A 170 -5.89 17.05 -50.37
CA PRO A 170 -6.01 18.06 -51.44
C PRO A 170 -4.65 18.56 -51.98
N ILE A 171 -4.74 19.45 -52.98
CA ILE A 171 -3.62 19.99 -53.78
C ILE A 171 -2.82 21.10 -53.02
N PRO A 172 -1.48 21.22 -53.18
CA PRO A 172 -0.63 21.96 -52.24
C PRO A 172 -0.27 23.42 -52.61
N SER A 173 -0.04 24.26 -51.58
CA SER A 173 0.68 25.56 -51.54
C SER A 173 0.61 26.15 -50.09
N THR A 174 1.59 26.82 -49.46
CA THR A 174 3.07 26.92 -49.60
C THR A 174 3.68 27.47 -48.28
N LEU A 175 5.01 27.65 -48.18
CA LEU A 175 5.73 28.39 -47.11
C LEU A 175 6.63 29.49 -47.74
N PRO A 176 7.19 30.52 -47.04
CA PRO A 176 8.21 30.45 -45.94
C PRO A 176 7.81 31.29 -44.67
N SER A 177 8.30 31.09 -43.43
CA SER A 177 9.67 31.02 -42.82
C SER A 177 10.41 32.36 -42.63
N THR A 178 10.98 32.62 -41.42
CA THR A 178 12.35 33.18 -41.12
C THR A 178 12.58 33.31 -39.57
N GLN A 179 13.86 33.41 -39.11
CA GLN A 179 14.34 33.62 -37.70
C GLN A 179 15.59 34.59 -37.71
N PRO A 180 16.65 34.64 -36.83
CA PRO A 180 17.04 33.95 -35.57
C PRO A 180 17.58 34.87 -34.41
N SER A 181 18.21 34.28 -33.36
CA SER A 181 19.32 34.84 -32.52
C SER A 181 19.04 36.00 -31.51
N THR A 182 19.80 36.31 -30.42
CA THR A 182 20.95 35.69 -29.67
C THR A 182 21.15 36.30 -28.24
N ALA A 183 21.61 35.49 -27.26
CA ALA A 183 22.54 35.77 -26.11
C ALA A 183 22.30 36.98 -25.12
N THR A 184 22.99 37.25 -23.98
CA THR A 184 24.18 36.68 -23.26
C THR A 184 24.24 37.12 -21.75
N SER A 185 24.87 36.33 -20.85
CA SER A 185 25.62 36.74 -19.60
C SER A 185 24.88 37.44 -18.41
N THR A 186 25.33 37.56 -17.13
CA THR A 186 26.61 37.28 -16.39
C THR A 186 26.37 36.95 -14.87
N GLN A 187 27.42 36.55 -14.13
CA GLN A 187 27.52 36.20 -12.67
C GLN A 187 28.20 37.36 -11.85
N PRO A 188 28.81 37.22 -10.62
CA PRO A 188 28.43 36.69 -9.28
C PRO A 188 28.69 37.66 -8.07
N SER A 189 28.32 37.29 -6.81
CA SER A 189 29.03 37.55 -5.51
C SER A 189 28.22 37.05 -4.27
N THR A 190 28.66 36.21 -3.31
CA THR A 190 29.55 36.35 -2.09
C THR A 190 29.04 37.29 -0.94
N ALA A 191 29.14 37.01 0.38
CA ALA A 191 29.67 35.86 1.20
C ALA A 191 29.23 35.91 2.73
N THR A 192 29.61 34.87 3.54
CA THR A 192 29.91 34.87 5.03
C THR A 192 28.73 34.99 6.06
N SER A 193 28.42 34.00 6.94
CA SER A 193 28.97 33.58 8.28
C SER A 193 28.56 34.49 9.48
N ALA A 194 28.42 34.09 10.78
CA ALA A 194 28.91 32.93 11.58
C ALA A 194 27.94 32.44 12.73
N GLN A 195 28.44 32.04 13.93
CA GLN A 195 27.86 31.00 14.82
C GLN A 195 27.63 31.39 16.37
N PRO A 196 27.78 30.58 17.48
CA PRO A 196 26.75 30.50 18.57
C PRO A 196 27.20 30.54 20.08
N SER A 197 26.26 30.39 21.04
CA SER A 197 26.45 29.90 22.46
C SER A 197 25.08 29.60 23.14
N THR A 198 24.74 28.54 23.92
CA THR A 198 25.22 27.88 25.18
C THR A 198 25.06 28.69 26.50
N ALA A 199 24.68 28.15 27.69
CA ALA A 199 24.10 26.84 28.11
C ALA A 199 23.71 26.81 29.64
N THR A 200 22.99 25.76 30.11
CA THR A 200 22.91 25.24 31.53
C THR A 200 22.14 26.17 32.53
N SER A 201 21.55 25.78 33.69
CA SER A 201 21.71 24.67 34.66
C SER A 201 20.40 24.16 35.32
N ALA A 202 20.50 23.13 36.17
CA ALA A 202 19.43 22.58 37.04
C ALA A 202 19.83 22.64 38.53
N PRO A 203 18.91 22.30 39.45
CA PRO A 203 19.29 21.41 40.57
C PRO A 203 18.31 20.23 40.78
N SER A 204 18.53 19.44 41.84
CA SER A 204 18.04 18.05 41.98
C SER A 204 17.35 17.74 43.31
N SER A 205 16.54 16.67 43.35
CA SER A 205 16.30 15.89 44.57
C SER A 205 16.14 14.38 44.25
N THR A 206 16.55 13.51 45.18
CA THR A 206 16.74 12.07 44.92
C THR A 206 15.86 11.22 45.81
N GLN A 207 14.76 10.75 45.23
CA GLN A 207 13.70 9.85 45.72
C GLN A 207 12.69 9.57 44.57
N PRO A 208 12.39 10.53 43.64
CA PRO A 208 11.46 10.29 42.52
C PRO A 208 11.82 9.17 41.54
N GLY A 209 13.07 8.70 41.52
CA GLY A 209 13.59 7.79 40.49
C GLY A 209 12.84 6.45 40.39
N LEU A 210 12.54 5.81 41.52
CA LEU A 210 11.84 4.52 41.55
C LEU A 210 10.36 4.65 41.16
N PHE A 211 9.69 5.71 41.63
CA PHE A 211 8.32 6.01 41.24
C PHE A 211 8.22 6.31 39.73
N LEU A 212 9.13 7.15 39.21
CA LEU A 212 9.21 7.48 37.78
C LEU A 212 9.51 6.24 36.92
N LEU A 213 10.43 5.36 37.36
CA LEU A 213 10.69 4.07 36.71
C LEU A 213 9.41 3.24 36.57
N ILE A 214 8.69 3.04 37.66
CA ILE A 214 7.44 2.25 37.68
C ILE A 214 6.37 2.92 36.81
N CYS A 215 6.21 4.24 36.86
CA CYS A 215 5.28 4.97 36.00
C CYS A 215 5.61 4.82 34.50
N LEU A 216 6.88 4.91 34.11
CA LEU A 216 7.33 4.73 32.72
C LEU A 216 7.10 3.29 32.24
N GLN A 217 7.41 2.28 33.06
CA GLN A 217 7.16 0.87 32.76
C GLN A 217 5.66 0.56 32.65
N LYS A 218 4.83 1.04 33.60
CA LYS A 218 3.37 0.91 33.56
C LYS A 218 2.80 1.53 32.29
N ALA A 219 3.20 2.77 31.96
CA ALA A 219 2.73 3.47 30.77
C ALA A 219 3.16 2.79 29.46
N GLY A 220 4.40 2.29 29.38
CA GLY A 220 4.87 1.49 28.24
C GLY A 220 4.09 0.19 28.07
N THR A 221 3.81 -0.51 29.17
CA THR A 221 3.05 -1.78 29.17
C THR A 221 1.58 -1.57 28.74
N VAL A 222 0.94 -0.49 29.19
CA VAL A 222 -0.40 -0.09 28.72
C VAL A 222 -0.40 0.25 27.23
N LYS A 223 0.65 0.92 26.71
CA LYS A 223 0.78 1.15 25.26
C LYS A 223 0.90 -0.13 24.47
N MET A 224 1.67 -1.13 24.91
CA MET A 224 1.73 -2.43 24.23
C MET A 224 0.36 -3.13 24.25
N ASN A 225 -0.45 -2.96 25.30
CA ASN A 225 -1.83 -3.45 25.32
C ASN A 225 -2.75 -2.75 24.28
N VAL A 226 -2.53 -1.46 24.00
CA VAL A 226 -3.20 -0.77 22.89
C VAL A 226 -2.74 -1.33 21.53
N VAL A 227 -1.44 -1.57 21.32
CA VAL A 227 -0.90 -2.21 20.10
C VAL A 227 -1.55 -3.58 19.85
N LEU A 228 -1.65 -4.39 20.90
CA LEU A 228 -2.29 -5.70 20.89
C LEU A 228 -3.75 -5.64 20.41
N PHE A 229 -4.52 -4.67 20.88
CA PHE A 229 -5.91 -4.47 20.49
C PHE A 229 -6.05 -3.95 19.05
N LEU A 230 -5.16 -3.04 18.62
CA LEU A 230 -5.10 -2.56 17.24
C LEU A 230 -4.73 -3.68 16.26
N GLY A 231 -3.86 -4.62 16.65
CA GLY A 231 -3.51 -5.82 15.88
C GLY A 231 -4.72 -6.74 15.64
N VAL A 232 -5.55 -6.95 16.66
CA VAL A 232 -6.82 -7.70 16.55
C VAL A 232 -7.82 -6.98 15.65
N LEU A 233 -8.03 -5.67 15.88
CA LEU A 233 -8.94 -4.86 15.07
C LEU A 233 -8.57 -4.89 13.58
N LYS A 234 -7.27 -4.76 13.25
CA LYS A 234 -6.74 -4.87 11.88
C LYS A 234 -7.19 -6.16 11.19
N MET A 235 -7.10 -7.29 11.90
CA MET A 235 -7.44 -8.60 11.33
C MET A 235 -8.94 -8.86 11.25
N GLU A 236 -9.72 -8.50 12.27
CA GLU A 236 -11.17 -8.72 12.21
C GLU A 236 -11.88 -7.74 11.29
N LEU A 237 -11.45 -6.48 11.24
CA LEU A 237 -11.96 -5.56 10.21
C LEU A 237 -11.57 -6.02 8.81
N SER A 238 -10.40 -6.64 8.63
CA SER A 238 -10.05 -7.30 7.37
C SER A 238 -11.02 -8.45 7.04
N ASN A 239 -11.27 -9.38 7.97
CA ASN A 239 -12.24 -10.46 7.78
C ASN A 239 -13.66 -9.91 7.47
N ILE A 240 -14.10 -8.86 8.17
CA ILE A 240 -15.40 -8.21 8.00
C ILE A 240 -15.50 -7.51 6.64
N PHE A 241 -14.56 -6.65 6.25
CA PHE A 241 -14.60 -5.96 4.95
C PHE A 241 -14.53 -6.93 3.76
N LEU A 242 -13.82 -8.04 3.92
CA LEU A 242 -13.65 -9.07 2.90
C LEU A 242 -14.82 -10.09 2.86
N THR A 243 -15.75 -10.03 3.82
CA THR A 243 -16.89 -10.96 3.95
C THR A 243 -18.25 -10.26 3.90
N ALA A 244 -18.44 -9.13 4.57
CA ALA A 244 -19.70 -8.40 4.63
C ALA A 244 -19.97 -7.65 3.31
N LEU A 245 -19.06 -6.74 2.94
CA LEU A 245 -19.10 -5.98 1.69
C LEU A 245 -18.98 -6.93 0.48
N SER A 246 -19.54 -6.54 -0.66
CA SER A 246 -19.50 -7.33 -1.89
C SER A 246 -18.08 -7.42 -2.46
N ASP A 247 -17.80 -8.42 -3.31
CA ASP A 247 -16.49 -8.75 -3.91
C ASP A 247 -15.95 -7.72 -4.93
N GLY A 248 -16.32 -6.44 -4.79
CA GLY A 248 -15.93 -5.35 -5.67
C GLY A 248 -14.49 -4.86 -5.49
N PRO A 249 -14.08 -3.84 -6.26
CA PRO A 249 -12.82 -3.13 -6.02
C PRO A 249 -12.88 -2.34 -4.69
N PHE A 250 -14.04 -1.79 -4.33
CA PHE A 250 -14.23 -0.94 -3.15
C PHE A 250 -13.92 -1.64 -1.81
N SER A 251 -14.45 -2.86 -1.59
CA SER A 251 -14.10 -3.70 -0.41
C SER A 251 -12.59 -3.92 -0.28
N ARG A 252 -11.92 -4.22 -1.39
CA ARG A 252 -10.46 -4.45 -1.43
C ARG A 252 -9.65 -3.17 -1.18
N HIS A 253 -10.15 -2.02 -1.65
CA HIS A 253 -9.55 -0.71 -1.37
C HIS A 253 -9.69 -0.34 0.11
N LEU A 254 -10.91 -0.40 0.66
CA LEU A 254 -11.16 -0.17 2.09
C LEU A 254 -10.31 -1.08 2.99
N ASN A 255 -10.20 -2.36 2.64
CA ASN A 255 -9.34 -3.30 3.36
C ASN A 255 -7.86 -2.86 3.36
N LYS A 256 -7.29 -2.47 2.20
CA LYS A 256 -5.89 -2.01 2.14
C LYS A 256 -5.69 -0.70 2.92
N VAL A 257 -6.58 0.28 2.75
CA VAL A 257 -6.52 1.57 3.50
C VAL A 257 -6.60 1.34 5.01
N SER A 258 -7.51 0.45 5.47
CA SER A 258 -7.64 0.09 6.87
C SER A 258 -6.41 -0.64 7.41
N GLN A 259 -5.86 -1.61 6.68
CA GLN A 259 -4.63 -2.29 7.06
C GLN A 259 -3.46 -1.30 7.20
N THR A 260 -3.27 -0.39 6.24
CA THR A 260 -2.25 0.68 6.33
C THR A 260 -2.46 1.56 7.57
N PHE A 261 -3.70 2.00 7.84
CA PHE A 261 -4.02 2.83 9.00
C PHE A 261 -3.63 2.15 10.33
N PHE A 262 -4.01 0.88 10.53
CA PHE A 262 -3.70 0.17 11.77
C PHE A 262 -2.20 -0.09 11.95
N VAL A 263 -1.49 -0.49 10.89
CA VAL A 263 -0.04 -0.74 10.93
C VAL A 263 0.74 0.54 11.28
N VAL A 264 0.40 1.68 10.67
CA VAL A 264 0.99 2.98 10.99
C VAL A 264 0.67 3.39 12.44
N LEU A 265 -0.58 3.22 12.88
CA LEU A 265 -0.98 3.57 14.25
C LEU A 265 -0.29 2.69 15.30
N CYS A 266 -0.16 1.38 15.06
CA CYS A 266 0.68 0.49 15.87
C CYS A 266 2.10 1.03 15.97
N GLY A 267 2.73 1.39 14.85
CA GLY A 267 4.14 1.83 14.83
C GLY A 267 4.38 3.11 15.63
N VAL A 268 3.44 4.05 15.61
CA VAL A 268 3.47 5.26 16.45
C VAL A 268 3.34 4.89 17.94
N VAL A 269 2.42 3.99 18.30
CA VAL A 269 2.25 3.57 19.70
C VAL A 269 3.47 2.80 20.20
N GLU A 270 3.98 1.82 19.43
CA GLU A 270 5.17 1.02 19.74
C GLU A 270 6.43 1.85 19.90
N THR A 271 6.75 2.72 18.94
CA THR A 271 7.96 3.58 19.04
C THR A 271 7.87 4.53 20.24
N SER A 272 6.66 4.98 20.58
CA SER A 272 6.41 5.75 21.79
C SER A 272 6.35 4.92 23.09
N ALA A 273 6.28 3.59 23.01
CA ALA A 273 6.41 2.66 24.14
C ALA A 273 7.88 2.30 24.37
N LEU A 274 8.61 1.96 23.29
CA LEU A 274 10.07 1.79 23.29
C LEU A 274 10.77 3.01 23.89
N ALA A 275 10.33 4.23 23.55
CA ALA A 275 10.83 5.46 24.15
C ALA A 275 10.68 5.49 25.68
N LEU A 276 9.55 5.02 26.24
CA LEU A 276 9.34 4.95 27.69
C LEU A 276 10.23 3.88 28.34
N PHE A 277 10.36 2.69 27.72
CA PHE A 277 11.24 1.62 28.21
C PHE A 277 12.74 1.97 28.13
N CYS A 278 13.13 2.87 27.23
CA CYS A 278 14.49 3.44 27.14
C CYS A 278 14.73 4.66 28.05
N LEU A 279 13.66 5.28 28.60
CA LEU A 279 13.75 6.35 29.61
C LEU A 279 13.66 5.81 31.05
N ALA A 280 13.08 4.61 31.22
CA ALA A 280 13.15 3.83 32.44
C ALA A 280 14.61 3.58 32.85
N ASN A 281 14.97 3.94 34.08
CA ASN A 281 16.30 3.73 34.64
C ASN A 281 16.21 2.88 35.93
N PRO A 282 16.85 1.70 36.01
CA PRO A 282 17.62 1.04 34.96
C PRO A 282 16.75 0.57 33.78
N ILE A 283 17.37 0.51 32.59
CA ILE A 283 16.71 0.07 31.35
C ILE A 283 16.39 -1.43 31.43
N ASN A 284 15.14 -1.80 31.19
CA ASN A 284 14.77 -3.21 31.08
C ASN A 284 15.09 -3.73 29.68
N VAL A 285 16.23 -4.42 29.54
CA VAL A 285 16.74 -4.93 28.25
C VAL A 285 15.75 -5.89 27.58
N SER A 286 15.06 -6.72 28.35
CA SER A 286 14.05 -7.67 27.83
C SER A 286 12.88 -6.95 27.16
N LEU A 287 12.32 -5.92 27.79
CA LEU A 287 11.26 -5.09 27.21
C LEU A 287 11.74 -4.35 25.96
N VAL A 288 12.91 -3.72 26.03
CA VAL A 288 13.51 -3.02 24.87
C VAL A 288 13.73 -3.97 23.69
N ALA A 289 14.21 -5.19 23.93
CA ALA A 289 14.42 -6.20 22.89
C ALA A 289 13.09 -6.67 22.27
N LEU A 290 12.11 -7.08 23.09
CA LEU A 290 10.81 -7.59 22.61
C LEU A 290 10.06 -6.55 21.78
N VAL A 291 10.03 -5.29 22.23
CA VAL A 291 9.39 -4.19 21.52
C VAL A 291 10.15 -3.80 20.25
N SER A 292 11.49 -3.87 20.25
CA SER A 292 12.28 -3.65 19.04
C SER A 292 12.01 -4.71 17.97
N VAL A 293 11.85 -5.98 18.36
CA VAL A 293 11.48 -7.06 17.43
C VAL A 293 10.04 -6.89 16.91
N ALA A 294 9.09 -6.49 17.77
CA ALA A 294 7.74 -6.16 17.33
C ALA A 294 7.74 -5.04 16.27
N ILE A 295 8.46 -3.94 16.51
CA ILE A 295 8.61 -2.84 15.54
C ILE A 295 9.18 -3.32 14.20
N VAL A 296 10.14 -4.26 14.19
CA VAL A 296 10.67 -4.86 12.94
C VAL A 296 9.58 -5.62 12.18
N PHE A 297 8.77 -6.45 12.84
CA PHE A 297 7.65 -7.14 12.17
C PHE A 297 6.56 -6.17 11.68
N ASN A 298 6.28 -5.10 12.44
CA ASN A 298 5.33 -4.06 12.01
C ASN A 298 5.84 -3.25 10.80
N ILE A 299 7.16 -3.01 10.70
CA ILE A 299 7.80 -2.43 9.50
C ILE A 299 7.72 -3.40 8.30
N ILE A 300 7.95 -4.70 8.51
CA ILE A 300 7.79 -5.73 7.47
C ILE A 300 6.34 -5.73 6.94
N GLU A 301 5.34 -5.65 7.82
CA GLU A 301 3.94 -5.51 7.43
C GLU A 301 3.65 -4.20 6.69
N LEU A 302 4.19 -3.07 7.13
CA LEU A 302 4.02 -1.79 6.44
C LEU A 302 4.55 -1.87 5.01
N VAL A 303 5.74 -2.46 4.82
CA VAL A 303 6.31 -2.70 3.49
C VAL A 303 5.36 -3.58 2.66
N ILE A 304 4.97 -4.76 3.14
CA ILE A 304 4.12 -5.70 2.37
C ILE A 304 2.73 -5.12 2.07
N VAL A 305 2.11 -4.42 3.03
CA VAL A 305 0.82 -3.75 2.82
C VAL A 305 0.96 -2.60 1.83
N CYS A 306 2.06 -1.84 1.86
CA CYS A 306 2.34 -0.83 0.84
C CYS A 306 2.54 -1.42 -0.55
N LEU A 307 3.20 -2.59 -0.69
CA LEU A 307 3.49 -3.21 -1.99
C LEU A 307 2.24 -3.22 -2.92
N PRO A 308 2.37 -2.77 -4.17
CA PRO A 308 1.25 -2.61 -5.11
C PRO A 308 0.86 -3.94 -5.81
N ILE A 309 0.74 -5.02 -5.03
CA ILE A 309 0.45 -6.37 -5.55
C ILE A 309 -1.00 -6.44 -6.06
N GLY A 310 -1.13 -6.38 -7.39
CA GLY A 310 -2.39 -6.36 -8.11
C GLY A 310 -3.23 -7.63 -7.94
N PRO A 311 -4.56 -7.55 -8.16
CA PRO A 311 -5.50 -8.63 -7.87
C PRO A 311 -5.42 -9.85 -8.80
N SER A 312 -4.57 -9.80 -9.83
CA SER A 312 -4.36 -10.86 -10.83
C SER A 312 -2.92 -11.39 -10.84
N HIS A 313 -2.23 -11.28 -9.70
CA HIS A 313 -0.81 -11.65 -9.55
C HIS A 313 -0.69 -12.84 -8.59
N GLU A 314 0.03 -13.89 -8.98
CA GLU A 314 0.11 -15.15 -8.20
C GLU A 314 0.64 -14.93 -6.76
N LEU A 315 1.63 -14.04 -6.60
CA LEU A 315 2.14 -13.67 -5.26
C LEU A 315 1.10 -12.94 -4.39
N LYS A 316 -0.10 -12.59 -4.89
CA LYS A 316 -1.13 -12.00 -4.03
C LYS A 316 -1.65 -12.99 -3.00
N GLU A 317 -1.92 -14.24 -3.39
CA GLU A 317 -2.37 -15.23 -2.41
C GLU A 317 -1.26 -15.49 -1.38
N ILE A 318 0.01 -15.57 -1.82
CA ILE A 318 1.17 -15.70 -0.93
C ILE A 318 1.27 -14.50 0.02
N SER A 319 1.26 -13.27 -0.50
CA SER A 319 1.35 -12.02 0.26
C SER A 319 0.24 -11.88 1.30
N ASP A 320 -1.01 -12.20 0.95
CA ASP A 320 -2.14 -12.15 1.89
C ASP A 320 -1.97 -13.17 3.04
N HIS A 321 -1.12 -14.21 2.90
CA HIS A 321 -0.75 -15.12 4.01
C HIS A 321 0.49 -14.64 4.76
N VAL A 322 1.50 -14.07 4.09
CA VAL A 322 2.69 -13.51 4.76
C VAL A 322 2.29 -12.35 5.68
N VAL A 323 1.36 -11.49 5.29
CA VAL A 323 0.81 -10.43 6.19
C VAL A 323 0.14 -11.04 7.43
N LYS A 324 -0.62 -12.14 7.27
CA LYS A 324 -1.25 -12.83 8.41
C LYS A 324 -0.21 -13.46 9.35
N VAL A 325 0.77 -14.18 8.80
CA VAL A 325 1.84 -14.82 9.59
C VAL A 325 2.73 -13.77 10.28
N SER A 326 3.09 -12.68 9.60
CA SER A 326 3.84 -11.57 10.20
C SER A 326 3.07 -10.94 11.36
N SER A 327 1.76 -10.71 11.20
CA SER A 327 0.91 -10.16 12.25
C SER A 327 0.71 -11.09 13.44
N PHE A 328 0.70 -12.41 13.24
CA PHE A 328 0.70 -13.37 14.35
C PHE A 328 2.00 -13.29 15.16
N ILE A 329 3.14 -13.20 14.47
CA ILE A 329 4.46 -13.07 15.11
C ILE A 329 4.56 -11.72 15.85
N HIS A 330 4.13 -10.63 15.21
CA HIS A 330 3.99 -9.29 15.79
C HIS A 330 3.15 -9.28 17.07
N GLN A 331 1.98 -9.89 17.03
CA GLN A 331 1.07 -10.03 18.16
C GLN A 331 1.68 -10.88 19.29
N THR A 332 2.47 -11.91 18.94
CA THR A 332 3.18 -12.77 19.90
C THR A 332 4.28 -12.01 20.63
N PHE A 333 5.12 -11.24 19.93
CA PHE A 333 6.13 -10.38 20.57
C PHE A 333 5.50 -9.25 21.40
N THR A 334 4.40 -8.66 20.92
CA THR A 334 3.60 -7.68 21.66
C THR A 334 3.06 -8.28 22.96
N THR A 335 2.53 -9.51 22.92
CA THR A 335 2.03 -10.24 24.10
C THR A 335 3.15 -10.54 25.09
N ALA A 336 4.32 -11.00 24.61
CA ALA A 336 5.48 -11.24 25.45
C ALA A 336 5.95 -9.95 26.14
N ALA A 337 5.95 -8.81 25.45
CA ALA A 337 6.28 -7.51 26.04
C ALA A 337 5.27 -7.08 27.12
N ILE A 338 3.97 -7.32 26.93
CA ILE A 338 2.95 -7.09 27.98
C ILE A 338 3.19 -7.99 29.18
N PHE A 339 3.46 -9.28 28.96
CA PHE A 339 3.67 -10.25 30.03
C PHE A 339 4.92 -9.93 30.87
N VAL A 340 6.05 -9.60 30.23
CA VAL A 340 7.26 -9.14 30.94
C VAL A 340 6.99 -7.81 31.67
N GLY A 341 6.23 -6.90 31.06
CA GLY A 341 5.89 -5.61 31.66
C GLY A 341 5.04 -5.73 32.92
N ILE A 342 4.07 -6.65 32.92
CA ILE A 342 3.29 -7.00 34.12
C ILE A 342 4.19 -7.61 35.20
N LEU A 343 5.06 -8.58 34.83
CA LEU A 343 5.93 -9.27 35.79
C LEU A 343 6.96 -8.34 36.46
N GLU A 344 7.54 -7.39 35.74
CA GLU A 344 8.48 -6.42 36.33
C GLU A 344 7.75 -5.38 37.22
N VAL A 345 6.52 -4.98 36.86
CA VAL A 345 5.68 -4.12 37.72
C VAL A 345 5.23 -4.85 38.99
N ASP A 346 4.92 -6.15 38.91
CA ASP A 346 4.54 -6.99 40.06
C ASP A 346 5.73 -7.26 41.00
N LYS A 347 6.91 -7.54 40.44
CA LYS A 347 8.18 -7.69 41.18
C LYS A 347 8.51 -6.48 42.06
N HIS A 348 8.14 -5.27 41.63
CA HIS A 348 8.29 -4.06 42.43
C HIS A 348 7.33 -3.96 43.64
N LYS A 349 6.28 -4.79 43.74
CA LYS A 349 5.42 -4.89 44.95
C LYS A 349 5.98 -5.82 46.04
N GLY A 350 7.04 -6.60 45.75
CA GLY A 350 7.66 -7.52 46.72
C GLY A 350 6.85 -8.79 47.04
N THR A 351 5.65 -8.93 46.49
CA THR A 351 4.82 -10.15 46.63
C THR A 351 5.25 -11.24 45.64
N ARG A 352 5.16 -12.50 46.08
CA ARG A 352 5.30 -13.67 45.20
C ARG A 352 4.21 -13.63 44.13
N THR A 353 4.58 -13.83 42.86
CA THR A 353 3.73 -13.63 41.68
C THR A 353 2.34 -14.23 41.86
N ASP A 354 1.30 -13.39 41.82
CA ASP A 354 -0.06 -13.82 42.15
C ASP A 354 -0.54 -14.90 41.16
N SER A 355 -1.06 -15.99 41.71
CA SER A 355 -1.76 -17.05 40.97
C SER A 355 -2.84 -16.49 40.03
N ARG A 356 -3.48 -15.37 40.39
CA ARG A 356 -4.47 -14.66 39.57
C ARG A 356 -3.85 -14.04 38.32
N ILE A 357 -2.68 -13.40 38.42
CA ILE A 357 -1.96 -12.83 37.28
C ILE A 357 -1.60 -13.94 36.29
N LEU A 358 -0.99 -15.04 36.79
CA LEU A 358 -0.63 -16.18 35.95
C LEU A 358 -1.85 -16.83 35.26
N LYS A 359 -2.97 -16.98 35.98
CA LYS A 359 -4.23 -17.48 35.39
C LYS A 359 -4.76 -16.58 34.27
N VAL A 360 -4.69 -15.26 34.42
CA VAL A 360 -5.11 -14.30 33.39
C VAL A 360 -4.17 -14.36 32.17
N MET A 361 -2.86 -14.49 32.37
CA MET A 361 -1.89 -14.67 31.27
C MET A 361 -2.13 -15.98 30.48
N VAL A 362 -2.39 -17.09 31.18
CA VAL A 362 -2.70 -18.38 30.54
C VAL A 362 -4.02 -18.32 29.77
N ALA A 363 -5.09 -17.81 30.38
CA ALA A 363 -6.39 -17.64 29.72
C ALA A 363 -6.30 -16.75 28.47
N PHE A 364 -5.47 -15.70 28.52
CA PHE A 364 -5.22 -14.84 27.37
C PHE A 364 -4.42 -15.50 26.26
N THR A 365 -3.42 -16.32 26.61
CA THR A 365 -2.66 -17.11 25.63
C THR A 365 -3.59 -18.07 24.87
N VAL A 366 -4.56 -18.68 25.56
CA VAL A 366 -5.60 -19.49 24.93
C VAL A 366 -6.52 -18.65 24.04
N LEU A 367 -6.94 -17.45 24.46
CA LEU A 367 -7.75 -16.54 23.64
C LEU A 367 -7.05 -16.15 22.33
N LEU A 368 -5.75 -15.85 22.37
CA LEU A 368 -4.93 -15.59 21.17
C LEU A 368 -4.88 -16.80 20.23
N LEU A 369 -4.63 -18.00 20.75
CA LEU A 369 -4.57 -19.22 19.91
C LEU A 369 -5.92 -19.52 19.25
N LEU A 370 -7.04 -19.34 19.96
CA LEU A 370 -8.39 -19.48 19.41
C LEU A 370 -8.67 -18.42 18.32
N PHE A 371 -8.24 -17.18 18.55
CA PHE A 371 -8.35 -16.07 17.60
C PHE A 371 -7.56 -16.32 16.31
N GLU A 372 -6.31 -16.77 16.41
CA GLU A 372 -5.50 -17.06 15.23
C GLU A 372 -6.09 -18.22 14.42
N MET A 373 -6.49 -19.32 15.09
CA MET A 373 -7.22 -20.41 14.42
C MET A 373 -8.48 -19.90 13.70
N TRP A 374 -9.20 -18.94 14.29
CA TRP A 374 -10.35 -18.30 13.66
C TRP A 374 -9.99 -17.42 12.44
N VAL A 375 -8.91 -16.64 12.51
CA VAL A 375 -8.42 -15.79 11.39
C VAL A 375 -7.93 -16.64 10.22
N PHE A 376 -7.32 -17.80 10.47
CA PHE A 376 -6.93 -18.76 9.44
C PHE A 376 -8.15 -19.54 8.89
N LEU A 377 -9.08 -19.99 9.75
CA LEU A 377 -10.31 -20.67 9.33
C LEU A 377 -11.18 -19.76 8.46
N SER A 378 -11.39 -18.51 8.85
CA SER A 378 -12.10 -17.50 8.03
C SER A 378 -11.44 -17.30 6.67
N SER A 379 -10.11 -17.32 6.61
CA SER A 379 -9.33 -17.29 5.36
C SER A 379 -9.67 -18.47 4.44
N THR A 380 -9.66 -19.71 4.96
CA THR A 380 -9.91 -20.92 4.16
C THR A 380 -11.37 -21.03 3.71
N GLN A 381 -12.33 -20.72 4.59
CA GLN A 381 -13.76 -20.65 4.25
C GLN A 381 -14.01 -19.64 3.11
N ARG A 382 -13.37 -18.47 3.17
CA ARG A 382 -13.47 -17.47 2.10
C ARG A 382 -12.91 -17.97 0.76
N LYS A 383 -11.76 -18.64 0.74
CA LYS A 383 -11.22 -19.28 -0.49
C LYS A 383 -12.19 -20.32 -1.06
N ALA A 384 -12.76 -21.19 -0.22
CA ALA A 384 -13.72 -22.21 -0.65
C ALA A 384 -14.98 -21.58 -1.28
N MET A 385 -15.50 -20.50 -0.70
CA MET A 385 -16.65 -19.76 -1.21
C MET A 385 -16.36 -19.05 -2.54
N LEU A 386 -15.13 -18.54 -2.74
CA LEU A 386 -14.69 -17.97 -4.02
C LEU A 386 -14.52 -19.04 -5.11
N ARG A 387 -13.87 -20.18 -4.82
CA ARG A 387 -13.77 -21.31 -5.78
C ARG A 387 -15.14 -21.83 -6.21
N ARG A 388 -16.10 -21.89 -5.28
CA ARG A 388 -17.50 -22.27 -5.54
C ARG A 388 -18.30 -21.22 -6.35
N LYS A 389 -17.71 -20.05 -6.63
CA LYS A 389 -18.28 -18.96 -7.43
C LYS A 389 -17.68 -18.91 -8.84
N THR A 390 -16.47 -19.41 -9.04
CA THR A 390 -15.79 -19.49 -10.36
C THR A 390 -15.93 -20.84 -11.05
N GLY A 391 -16.08 -21.94 -10.31
CA GLY A 391 -16.12 -23.31 -10.84
C GLY A 391 -17.40 -23.75 -11.59
N CYS A 392 -18.13 -22.83 -12.23
CA CYS A 392 -19.32 -23.15 -13.04
C CYS A 392 -19.40 -22.30 -14.33
N PRO A 393 -18.68 -22.68 -15.40
CA PRO A 393 -19.08 -22.37 -16.77
C PRO A 393 -20.23 -23.30 -17.23
N ALA A 394 -20.88 -22.92 -18.34
CA ALA A 394 -21.92 -23.66 -19.08
C ALA A 394 -23.31 -23.88 -18.43
N ASN A 395 -24.26 -23.07 -18.90
CA ASN A 395 -25.65 -23.45 -19.25
C ASN A 395 -26.63 -23.93 -18.16
N ARG A 396 -27.27 -22.96 -17.47
CA ARG A 396 -28.69 -22.61 -17.72
C ARG A 396 -29.09 -21.36 -16.93
N GLU A 397 -29.98 -20.56 -17.51
CA GLU A 397 -30.66 -19.45 -16.81
C GLU A 397 -31.71 -19.95 -15.80
N ARG A 398 -32.27 -18.97 -15.06
CA ARG A 398 -33.52 -19.03 -14.28
C ARG A 398 -33.40 -19.67 -12.89
N GLY A 399 -33.34 -18.79 -11.87
CA GLY A 399 -33.66 -19.11 -10.48
C GLY A 399 -32.51 -19.66 -9.64
N ARG A 400 -31.69 -18.78 -9.06
CA ARG A 400 -30.78 -19.17 -7.96
C ARG A 400 -31.65 -19.59 -6.76
N PRO A 401 -31.63 -20.85 -6.31
CA PRO A 401 -32.65 -21.35 -5.38
C PRO A 401 -32.57 -20.62 -4.02
N ARG A 402 -33.72 -20.12 -3.55
CA ARG A 402 -33.87 -19.23 -2.37
C ARG A 402 -33.14 -19.75 -1.13
N GLY A 403 -33.07 -21.08 -0.95
CA GLY A 403 -32.31 -21.74 0.12
C GLY A 403 -30.77 -21.60 0.04
N LYS A 404 -30.16 -21.64 -1.16
CA LYS A 404 -28.70 -21.42 -1.31
C LYS A 404 -28.31 -19.99 -0.95
N GLN A 405 -29.16 -19.01 -1.27
CA GLN A 405 -28.92 -17.60 -0.91
C GLN A 405 -29.12 -17.34 0.59
N LYS A 406 -30.13 -17.97 1.23
CA LYS A 406 -30.26 -17.96 2.70
C LYS A 406 -29.03 -18.56 3.40
N LYS A 407 -28.52 -19.72 2.96
CA LYS A 407 -27.31 -20.35 3.52
C LYS A 407 -26.05 -19.48 3.37
N LEU A 408 -25.90 -18.77 2.24
CA LEU A 408 -24.81 -17.80 2.03
C LEU A 408 -24.92 -16.60 3.00
N GLY A 409 -26.12 -16.09 3.24
CA GLY A 409 -26.35 -15.01 4.21
C GLY A 409 -26.03 -15.44 5.65
N ALA A 410 -26.49 -16.62 6.06
CA ALA A 410 -26.21 -17.17 7.38
C ALA A 410 -24.71 -17.34 7.64
N ALA A 411 -23.96 -17.87 6.67
CA ALA A 411 -22.50 -18.01 6.79
C ALA A 411 -21.78 -16.65 6.97
N LYS A 412 -22.19 -15.61 6.25
CA LYS A 412 -21.67 -14.24 6.46
C LYS A 412 -22.00 -13.72 7.87
N GLY A 413 -23.23 -13.94 8.35
CA GLY A 413 -23.66 -13.53 9.68
C GLY A 413 -22.85 -14.19 10.81
N ILE A 414 -22.57 -15.49 10.69
CA ILE A 414 -21.73 -16.23 11.64
C ILE A 414 -20.31 -15.64 11.70
N VAL A 415 -19.69 -15.35 10.55
CA VAL A 415 -18.34 -14.75 10.53
C VAL A 415 -18.33 -13.41 11.25
N ILE A 416 -19.27 -12.51 10.94
CA ILE A 416 -19.36 -11.19 11.57
C ILE A 416 -19.61 -11.31 13.09
N ALA A 417 -20.49 -12.22 13.51
CA ALA A 417 -20.80 -12.42 14.93
C ALA A 417 -19.57 -12.91 15.72
N VAL A 418 -18.83 -13.90 15.21
CA VAL A 418 -17.62 -14.42 15.87
C VAL A 418 -16.50 -13.38 15.88
N SER A 419 -16.31 -12.63 14.79
CA SER A 419 -15.37 -11.49 14.76
C SER A 419 -15.68 -10.45 15.84
N VAL A 420 -16.97 -10.11 16.06
CA VAL A 420 -17.38 -9.18 17.13
C VAL A 420 -17.13 -9.78 18.53
N ILE A 421 -17.39 -11.08 18.72
CA ILE A 421 -17.10 -11.77 19.99
C ILE A 421 -15.61 -11.69 20.34
N PHE A 422 -14.71 -11.91 19.37
CA PHE A 422 -13.27 -11.73 19.61
C PHE A 422 -12.91 -10.28 19.95
N ILE A 423 -13.39 -9.29 19.18
CA ILE A 423 -13.13 -7.86 19.47
C ILE A 423 -13.54 -7.51 20.90
N VAL A 424 -14.73 -7.95 21.36
CA VAL A 424 -15.20 -7.71 22.74
C VAL A 424 -14.33 -8.46 23.76
N ALA A 425 -13.96 -9.72 23.52
CA ALA A 425 -13.10 -10.48 24.43
C ALA A 425 -11.71 -9.84 24.63
N PHE A 426 -11.09 -9.36 23.54
CA PHE A 426 -9.81 -8.63 23.61
C PHE A 426 -9.96 -7.26 24.28
N LEU A 427 -11.08 -6.55 24.09
CA LEU A 427 -11.37 -5.30 24.82
C LEU A 427 -11.49 -5.55 26.33
N CYS A 428 -12.28 -6.56 26.75
CA CYS A 428 -12.43 -6.94 28.15
C CYS A 428 -11.10 -7.37 28.79
N PHE A 429 -10.27 -8.12 28.06
CA PHE A 429 -8.90 -8.44 28.51
C PHE A 429 -8.03 -7.17 28.62
N GLY A 430 -8.08 -6.26 27.65
CA GLY A 430 -7.30 -5.03 27.67
C GLY A 430 -7.65 -4.14 28.88
N VAL A 431 -8.94 -3.99 29.17
CA VAL A 431 -9.43 -3.33 30.40
C VAL A 431 -8.92 -4.07 31.65
N THR A 432 -8.98 -5.40 31.69
CA THR A 432 -8.49 -6.20 32.83
C THR A 432 -7.00 -5.97 33.08
N VAL A 433 -6.17 -5.97 32.01
CA VAL A 433 -4.73 -5.70 32.11
C VAL A 433 -4.46 -4.25 32.53
N ALA A 434 -5.15 -3.27 31.95
CA ALA A 434 -5.02 -1.88 32.33
C ALA A 434 -5.36 -1.68 33.82
N VAL A 435 -6.43 -2.31 34.32
CA VAL A 435 -6.81 -2.27 35.74
C VAL A 435 -5.77 -2.97 36.63
N MET A 436 -5.19 -4.10 36.23
CA MET A 436 -4.10 -4.73 37.00
C MET A 436 -2.85 -3.82 37.08
N ILE A 437 -2.47 -3.16 35.98
CA ILE A 437 -1.30 -2.26 35.93
C ILE A 437 -1.54 -0.96 36.73
N LEU A 438 -2.72 -0.36 36.59
CA LEU A 438 -3.06 0.94 37.18
C LEU A 438 -3.53 0.83 38.63
N GLY A 439 -4.35 -0.17 38.97
CA GLY A 439 -4.90 -0.41 40.30
C GLY A 439 -3.85 -0.68 41.39
N CYS A 440 -2.61 -1.00 40.98
CA CYS A 440 -1.43 -1.02 41.83
C CYS A 440 -0.99 0.39 42.32
N HIS A 441 -1.93 1.20 42.83
CA HIS A 441 -1.70 2.53 43.41
C HIS A 441 -2.47 2.75 44.73
N GLN A 442 -3.42 1.88 45.09
CA GLN A 442 -4.35 2.13 46.20
C GLN A 442 -3.88 1.59 47.57
N GLU A 443 -2.68 1.00 47.66
CA GLU A 443 -2.12 0.38 48.88
C GLU A 443 -0.90 1.12 49.47
N GLN A 444 -0.46 2.23 48.89
CA GLN A 444 0.77 2.94 49.30
C GLN A 444 0.56 4.47 49.39
N GLY A 445 -0.52 4.91 50.06
CA GLY A 445 -0.84 6.34 50.13
C GLY A 445 -1.98 6.72 51.08
N CYS A 446 -1.91 6.28 52.35
CA CYS A 446 -2.62 6.92 53.47
C CYS A 446 -2.12 6.37 54.84
N ALA A 447 -0.89 6.72 55.19
CA ALA A 447 -0.32 6.62 56.54
C ALA A 447 0.85 7.63 56.63
#